data_AF-A0A7J9I4S2-F1
#
_entry.id   AF-A0A7J9I4S2-F1
#
_cell.length_a   1.000
_cell.length_b   1.000
_cell.length_c   1.000
_cell.angle_alpha   90.00
_cell.angle_beta   90.00
_cell.angle_gamma   90.00
#
_symmetry.space_group_name_H-M   'P 1'
#
loop_
_entity.id
_entity.type
_entity.pdbx_description
1 polymer ?
#
loop_
_entity_poly.entity_id
_entity_poly.type
_entity_poly.pdbx_seq_one_letter_code
_entity_poly.pdbx_strand_id
1 'polypeptide(L)'
;MSRKKMKLAYITNDSKRKTTYKKSTKGLVKKVHELTTLWGIETCAIIHSPDFDSQPELRKLRKENRQTELKKVMFQSLSGKVIFQSLNAMDLNEVGLFVKQNLKDINDRVRVLTKASHF
;
A
#
# COMPACT_ATOMS: atom_id res chain seq x y z
N MET A 1 -31.88 20.14 10.59
CA MET A 1 -31.68 19.33 9.37
C MET A 1 -31.53 17.86 9.75
N SER A 2 -32.58 17.05 9.59
CA SER A 2 -32.51 15.62 9.95
C SER A 2 -31.66 14.86 8.92
N ARG A 3 -30.67 14.09 9.39
CA ARG A 3 -29.68 13.43 8.53
C ARG A 3 -30.28 12.11 8.01
N LYS A 4 -30.35 11.93 6.69
CA LYS A 4 -30.82 10.67 6.08
C LYS A 4 -29.91 9.51 6.51
N LYS A 5 -30.51 8.41 7.00
CA LYS A 5 -29.80 7.18 7.35
C LYS A 5 -29.12 6.60 6.11
N MET A 6 -27.82 6.31 6.21
CA MET A 6 -27.04 5.73 5.11
C MET A 6 -27.12 4.21 5.11
N LYS A 7 -27.10 3.61 3.91
CA LYS A 7 -26.92 2.16 3.73
C LYS A 7 -25.44 1.80 3.95
N LEU A 8 -25.18 0.71 4.67
CA LEU A 8 -23.83 0.17 4.89
C LEU A 8 -23.39 -0.65 3.67
N ALA A 9 -23.03 0.04 2.60
CA ALA A 9 -22.53 -0.55 1.35
C ALA A 9 -21.44 0.34 0.74
N TYR A 10 -20.70 -0.19 -0.22
CA TYR A 10 -19.66 0.57 -0.93
C TYR A 10 -20.25 1.80 -1.65
N ILE A 11 -19.62 2.97 -1.46
CA ILE A 11 -20.04 4.21 -2.11
C ILE A 11 -19.36 4.28 -3.47
N THR A 12 -20.12 4.01 -4.53
CA THR A 12 -19.60 4.01 -5.92
C THR A 12 -19.09 5.38 -6.38
N ASN A 13 -19.74 6.47 -5.96
CA ASN A 13 -19.33 7.82 -6.32
C ASN A 13 -18.07 8.26 -5.56
N ASP A 14 -16.96 8.46 -6.28
CA ASP A 14 -15.65 8.79 -5.72
C ASP A 14 -15.62 10.08 -4.89
N SER A 15 -16.24 11.16 -5.36
CA SER A 15 -16.28 12.44 -4.64
C SER A 15 -17.04 12.32 -3.31
N LYS A 16 -18.19 11.62 -3.32
CA LYS A 16 -18.97 11.32 -2.12
C LYS A 16 -18.20 10.37 -1.19
N ARG A 17 -17.51 9.38 -1.75
CA ARG A 17 -16.68 8.43 -0.98
C ARG A 17 -15.53 9.16 -0.29
N LYS A 18 -14.80 10.02 -1.00
CA LYS A 18 -13.66 10.81 -0.46
C LYS A 18 -14.07 11.76 0.66
N THR A 19 -15.18 12.48 0.47
CA THR A 19 -15.70 13.40 1.51
C THR A 19 -16.20 12.65 2.74
N THR A 20 -16.91 11.53 2.53
CA THR A 20 -17.35 10.65 3.62
C THR A 20 -16.18 10.04 4.36
N TYR A 21 -15.16 9.54 3.64
CA TYR A 21 -13.93 8.99 4.20
C TYR A 21 -13.30 9.98 5.18
N LYS A 22 -12.96 11.19 4.70
CA LYS A 22 -12.35 12.24 5.54
C LYS A 22 -13.15 12.58 6.80
N LYS A 23 -14.48 12.65 6.66
CA LYS A 23 -15.37 13.00 7.78
C LYS A 23 -15.46 11.87 8.81
N SER A 24 -15.64 10.64 8.34
CA SER A 24 -15.79 9.45 9.19
C SER A 24 -14.48 9.08 9.88
N THR A 25 -13.34 9.18 9.19
CA THR A 25 -12.02 8.92 9.79
C THR A 25 -11.70 9.92 10.89
N LYS A 26 -11.96 11.22 10.66
CA LYS A 26 -11.84 12.24 11.72
C LYS A 26 -12.72 11.92 12.93
N GLY A 27 -13.96 11.49 12.70
CA GLY A 27 -14.88 11.08 13.76
C GLY A 27 -14.39 9.85 14.53
N LEU A 28 -13.83 8.86 13.82
CA LEU A 28 -13.29 7.64 14.42
C LEU A 28 -12.06 7.95 15.29
N VAL A 29 -11.11 8.74 14.78
CA VAL A 29 -9.91 9.16 15.55
C VAL A 29 -10.32 9.91 16.82
N LYS A 30 -11.35 10.77 16.75
CA LYS A 30 -11.89 11.44 17.94
C LYS A 30 -12.41 10.44 18.98
N LYS A 31 -13.16 9.43 18.55
CA LYS A 31 -13.69 8.40 19.46
C LYS A 31 -12.57 7.55 20.08
N VAL A 32 -11.55 7.20 19.30
CA VAL A 32 -10.37 6.48 19.81
C VAL A 32 -9.69 7.31 20.89
N HIS A 33 -9.49 8.61 20.65
CA HIS A 33 -8.93 9.51 21.65
C HIS A 33 -9.80 9.62 22.92
N GLU A 34 -11.13 9.74 22.78
CA GLU A 34 -12.06 9.73 23.91
C GLU A 34 -11.96 8.43 24.73
N LEU A 35 -11.81 7.27 24.08
CA LEU A 35 -11.62 5.99 24.77
C LEU A 35 -10.31 5.96 25.56
N THR A 36 -9.22 6.40 24.94
CA THR A 36 -7.93 6.50 25.63
C THR A 36 -8.02 7.39 26.87
N THR A 37 -8.68 8.55 26.75
CA THR A 37 -8.79 9.53 27.84
C THR A 37 -9.75 9.09 28.96
N LEU A 38 -10.90 8.51 28.63
CA LEU A 38 -11.92 8.15 29.63
C LEU A 38 -11.58 6.87 30.38
N TRP A 39 -10.92 5.92 29.72
CA TRP A 39 -10.67 4.59 30.27
C TRP A 39 -9.21 4.34 30.61
N GLY A 40 -8.30 5.27 30.28
CA GLY A 40 -6.86 5.13 30.53
C GLY A 40 -6.21 3.98 29.75
N ILE A 41 -6.83 3.53 28.66
CA ILE A 41 -6.36 2.39 27.85
C ILE A 41 -5.54 2.91 26.67
N GLU A 42 -4.37 2.32 26.44
CA GLU A 42 -3.62 2.55 25.21
C GLU A 42 -4.36 1.91 24.03
N THR A 43 -4.85 2.75 23.10
CA THR A 43 -5.59 2.29 21.93
C THR A 43 -5.01 2.90 20.65
N CYS A 44 -5.06 2.14 19.56
CA CYS A 44 -4.65 2.61 18.24
C CYS A 44 -5.70 2.24 17.18
N ALA A 45 -5.74 2.99 16.08
CA ALA A 45 -6.60 2.68 14.94
C ALA A 45 -5.79 2.66 13.65
N ILE A 46 -5.89 1.55 12.93
CA ILE A 46 -5.28 1.38 11.61
C ILE A 46 -6.37 1.66 10.57
N ILE A 47 -6.23 2.79 9.87
CA ILE A 47 -7.16 3.23 8.82
C ILE A 47 -6.39 3.25 7.51
N HIS A 48 -6.94 2.59 6.49
CA HIS A 48 -6.33 2.51 5.17
C HIS A 48 -7.31 2.95 4.09
N SER A 49 -6.86 3.82 3.21
CA SER A 49 -7.51 4.05 1.93
C SER A 49 -6.46 4.17 0.82
N PRO A 50 -6.42 3.25 -0.15
CA PRO A 50 -5.46 3.30 -1.24
C PRO A 50 -5.60 4.60 -2.06
N ASP A 51 -6.83 5.11 -2.19
CA ASP A 51 -7.14 6.27 -3.02
C ASP A 51 -6.96 7.63 -2.32
N PHE A 52 -6.99 7.67 -0.98
CA PHE A 52 -7.26 8.92 -0.23
C PHE A 52 -6.26 9.27 0.87
N ASP A 53 -5.37 8.37 1.26
CA ASP A 53 -4.37 8.66 2.30
C ASP A 53 -3.33 9.66 1.80
N SER A 54 -3.17 10.81 2.45
CA SER A 54 -2.26 11.88 2.05
C SER A 54 -0.99 12.00 2.91
N GLN A 55 -0.77 11.08 3.86
CA GLN A 55 0.42 11.13 4.73
C GLN A 55 1.68 10.75 3.94
N PRO A 56 2.62 11.69 3.69
CA PRO A 56 3.78 11.44 2.83
C PRO A 56 4.74 10.41 3.42
N GLU A 57 5.03 10.48 4.74
CA GLU A 57 5.92 9.51 5.38
C GLU A 57 5.32 8.11 5.35
N LEU A 58 4.02 7.99 5.64
CA LEU A 58 3.32 6.71 5.59
C LEU A 58 3.26 6.14 4.17
N ARG A 59 3.11 6.99 3.14
CA ARG A 59 3.19 6.56 1.73
C ARG A 59 4.58 6.04 1.38
N LYS A 60 5.64 6.72 1.81
CA LYS A 60 7.02 6.30 1.59
C LYS A 60 7.30 4.96 2.25
N LEU A 61 6.97 4.85 3.54
CA LEU A 61 7.15 3.63 4.33
C LEU A 61 6.35 2.46 3.74
N ARG A 62 5.13 2.71 3.26
CA ARG A 62 4.34 1.69 2.54
C ARG A 62 5.00 1.24 1.24
N LYS A 63 5.49 2.19 0.43
CA LYS A 63 6.19 1.88 -0.82
C LYS A 63 7.44 1.03 -0.55
N GLU A 64 8.19 1.36 0.49
CA GLU A 64 9.38 0.62 0.92
C GLU A 64 9.03 -0.78 1.45
N ASN A 65 8.02 -0.90 2.31
CA ASN A 65 7.53 -2.18 2.80
C ASN A 65 7.06 -3.07 1.64
N ARG A 66 6.29 -2.50 0.71
CA ARG A 66 5.80 -3.22 -0.46
C ARG A 66 6.93 -3.68 -1.37
N GLN A 67 7.93 -2.84 -1.62
CA GLN A 67 9.13 -3.24 -2.36
C GLN A 67 9.89 -4.38 -1.66
N THR A 68 9.94 -4.35 -0.33
CA THR A 68 10.60 -5.39 0.46
C THR A 68 9.85 -6.72 0.37
N GLU A 69 8.51 -6.69 0.45
CA GLU A 69 7.66 -7.86 0.25
C GLU A 69 7.83 -8.46 -1.15
N LEU A 70 7.78 -7.63 -2.20
CA LEU A 70 7.96 -8.07 -3.59
C LEU A 70 9.34 -8.69 -3.81
N LYS A 71 10.41 -8.11 -3.24
CA LYS A 71 11.76 -8.69 -3.27
C LYS A 71 11.79 -10.06 -2.57
N LYS A 72 11.17 -10.17 -1.40
CA LYS A 72 11.11 -11.43 -0.64
C LYS A 72 10.40 -12.52 -1.44
N VAL A 73 9.25 -12.20 -2.05
CA VAL A 73 8.54 -13.10 -2.95
C VAL A 73 9.44 -13.53 -4.11
N MET A 74 10.12 -12.60 -4.78
CA MET A 74 11.02 -12.91 -5.89
C MET A 74 12.15 -13.87 -5.48
N PHE A 75 12.85 -13.59 -4.37
CA PHE A 75 13.93 -14.46 -3.87
C PHE A 75 13.42 -15.84 -3.46
N GLN A 76 12.26 -15.92 -2.83
CA GLN A 76 11.65 -17.19 -2.48
C GLN A 76 11.24 -17.97 -3.75
N SER A 77 10.73 -17.29 -4.79
CA SER A 77 10.40 -17.93 -6.07
C SER A 77 11.65 -18.46 -6.78
N LEU A 78 12.73 -17.68 -6.82
CA LEU A 78 14.01 -18.10 -7.40
C LEU A 78 14.65 -19.28 -6.67
N SER A 79 14.41 -19.39 -5.36
CA SER A 79 14.85 -20.54 -4.56
C SER A 79 13.90 -21.74 -4.63
N GLY A 80 12.86 -21.68 -5.48
CA GLY A 80 11.89 -22.77 -5.65
C GLY A 80 10.94 -22.97 -4.48
N LYS A 81 10.81 -21.98 -3.58
CA LYS A 81 10.08 -22.10 -2.30
C LYS A 81 8.66 -21.52 -2.29
N VAL A 82 8.19 -20.88 -3.38
CA VAL A 82 6.91 -20.12 -3.36
C VAL A 82 5.71 -20.91 -3.84
N ILE A 83 4.61 -20.77 -3.11
CA ILE A 83 3.24 -21.10 -3.54
C ILE A 83 2.50 -19.77 -3.76
N PHE A 84 2.20 -19.42 -5.01
CA PHE A 84 1.54 -18.15 -5.39
C PHE A 84 0.10 -17.97 -4.88
N GLN A 85 -0.44 -18.94 -4.14
CA GLN A 85 -1.82 -18.91 -3.62
C GLN A 85 -2.10 -17.74 -2.68
N SER A 86 -1.07 -17.13 -2.09
CA SER A 86 -1.18 -15.95 -1.22
C SER A 86 -1.24 -14.62 -1.97
N LEU A 87 -1.01 -14.59 -3.28
CA LEU A 87 -0.99 -13.38 -4.10
C LEU A 87 -2.24 -13.29 -4.98
N ASN A 88 -2.88 -12.13 -5.01
CA ASN A 88 -3.99 -11.84 -5.91
C ASN A 88 -3.49 -11.32 -7.28
N ALA A 89 -4.42 -11.11 -8.22
CA ALA A 89 -4.10 -10.63 -9.56
C ALA A 89 -3.41 -9.26 -9.60
N MET A 90 -3.72 -8.36 -8.66
CA MET A 90 -3.04 -7.07 -8.54
C MET A 90 -1.60 -7.25 -8.04
N ASP A 91 -1.40 -8.13 -7.07
CA ASP A 91 -0.07 -8.43 -6.53
C ASP A 91 0.85 -9.00 -7.62
N LEU A 92 0.33 -9.91 -8.46
CA LEU A 92 1.08 -10.48 -9.59
C LEU A 92 1.43 -9.44 -10.65
N ASN A 93 0.55 -8.49 -10.93
CA ASN A 93 0.84 -7.39 -11.85
C ASN A 93 1.99 -6.51 -11.32
N GLU A 94 1.99 -6.21 -10.01
CA GLU A 94 3.08 -5.46 -9.37
C GLU A 94 4.41 -6.23 -9.40
N VAL A 95 4.39 -7.54 -9.13
CA VAL A 95 5.58 -8.40 -9.29
C VAL A 95 6.09 -8.33 -10.73
N GLY A 96 5.20 -8.40 -11.73
CA GLY A 96 5.56 -8.30 -13.14
C GLY A 96 6.23 -6.97 -13.50
N LEU A 97 5.72 -5.85 -13.00
CA LEU A 97 6.35 -4.54 -13.16
C LEU A 97 7.72 -4.48 -12.48
N PHE A 98 7.84 -5.04 -11.27
CA PHE A 98 9.08 -5.07 -10.52
C PHE A 98 10.16 -5.89 -11.24
N VAL A 99 9.81 -7.06 -11.79
CA VAL A 99 10.72 -7.88 -12.60
C VAL A 99 11.19 -7.12 -13.83
N LYS A 100 10.28 -6.47 -14.56
CA LYS A 100 10.64 -5.63 -15.73
C LYS A 100 11.66 -4.55 -15.37
N GLN A 101 11.48 -3.87 -14.23
CA GLN A 101 12.41 -2.84 -13.79
C GLN A 101 13.80 -3.39 -13.42
N ASN A 102 13.87 -4.55 -12.78
CA ASN A 102 15.15 -5.20 -12.47
C ASN A 102 15.87 -5.66 -13.75
N LEU A 103 15.14 -6.24 -14.71
CA LEU A 103 15.71 -6.63 -16.01
C LEU A 103 16.29 -5.42 -16.74
N LYS A 104 15.61 -4.26 -16.68
CA LYS A 104 16.12 -3.02 -17.24
C LYS A 104 17.43 -2.58 -16.56
N ASP A 105 17.48 -2.55 -15.23
CA ASP A 105 18.68 -2.15 -14.48
C ASP A 105 19.87 -3.06 -14.78
N ILE A 106 19.64 -4.38 -14.87
CA ILE A 106 20.68 -5.35 -15.25
C ILE A 106 21.20 -5.05 -16.65
N ASN A 107 20.31 -4.83 -17.62
CA ASN A 107 20.70 -4.54 -19.00
C ASN A 107 21.48 -3.23 -19.13
N ASP A 108 21.07 -2.20 -18.38
CA ASP A 108 21.76 -0.90 -18.33
C ASP A 108 23.18 -1.06 -17.74
N ARG A 109 23.32 -1.84 -16.65
CA ARG A 109 24.63 -2.15 -16.05
C ARG A 109 25.54 -2.95 -16.98
N VAL A 110 25.00 -3.98 -17.66
CA VAL A 110 25.75 -4.77 -18.65
C VAL A 110 26.27 -3.84 -19.75
N ARG A 111 25.44 -2.95 -20.28
CA ARG A 111 25.85 -1.97 -21.31
C ARG A 111 26.98 -1.06 -20.82
N VAL A 112 26.94 -0.58 -19.58
CA VAL A 112 28.02 0.24 -19.01
C VAL A 112 29.31 -0.55 -18.93
N LEU A 113 29.26 -1.79 -18.42
CA LEU A 113 30.42 -2.67 -18.31
C LEU A 113 31.04 -3.01 -19.67
N THR A 114 30.21 -3.33 -20.68
CA THR A 114 30.69 -3.62 -22.03
C THR A 114 31.36 -2.40 -22.67
N LYS A 115 30.84 -1.18 -22.44
CA LYS A 115 31.48 0.04 -22.94
C LYS A 115 32.82 0.32 -22.24
N ALA A 116 32.91 0.07 -20.95
CA ALA A 116 34.13 0.27 -20.18
C ALA A 116 35.24 -0.74 -20.57
N SER A 117 34.89 -1.95 -21.02
CA SER A 117 35.85 -2.96 -21.47
C SER A 117 36.39 -2.77 -22.90
N HIS A 118 35.87 -1.77 -23.64
CA HIS A 118 36.35 -1.42 -24.98
C HIS A 118 37.36 -0.25 -24.98
N PHE A 119 37.79 0.20 -23.80
CA PHE A 119 38.97 1.02 -23.56
C PHE A 119 40.04 0.17 -22.88
#